data_AF-A0A9D6MLV5-F1
#
_entry.id   AF-A0A9D6MLV5-F1
#
_cell.length_a   1.000
_cell.length_b   1.000
_cell.length_c   1.000
_cell.angle_alpha   90.00
_cell.angle_beta   90.00
_cell.angle_gamma   90.00
#
_symmetry.space_group_name_H-M   'P 1'
#
loop_
_entity.id
_entity.type
_entity.pdbx_description
1 polymer ?
#
loop_
_entity_poly.entity_id
_entity_poly.type
_entity_poly.pdbx_seq_one_letter_code
_entity_poly.pdbx_strand_id
1 'polypeptide(L)'
;MPRRPPAGLTLVELMVATLLALATMAAFTALLTTILVARLRAAEVAEAGMAAAGAIDQIVRDVRLAGYDPAARGIVGISAASATGVVLGADLDGSGDVNPTSEEQITYRTANGGDTLQRIVGQQSLPLLSDLAPGGFRLGYLDADGVELDPQAPGASAAARAVTVELALRATDTHAALRMRGAGRLLNR
;
A
#
# COMPACT_ATOMS: atom_id res chain seq x y z
N MET A 1 -53.68 -56.52 13.20
CA MET A 1 -52.31 -56.08 13.52
C MET A 1 -52.35 -55.22 14.77
N PRO A 2 -51.73 -55.62 15.90
CA PRO A 2 -51.71 -54.76 17.08
C PRO A 2 -50.75 -53.59 16.85
N ARG A 3 -51.23 -52.36 17.01
CA ARG A 3 -50.39 -51.15 17.05
C ARG A 3 -49.61 -51.18 18.36
N ARG A 4 -48.28 -51.21 18.31
CA ARG A 4 -47.43 -50.99 19.49
C ARG A 4 -47.76 -49.61 20.08
N PRO A 5 -47.96 -49.48 21.40
CA PRO A 5 -48.09 -48.16 22.02
C PRO A 5 -46.81 -47.36 21.74
N PRO A 6 -46.91 -46.03 21.51
CA PRO A 6 -45.73 -45.20 21.30
C PRO A 6 -44.86 -45.27 22.56
N ALA A 7 -43.60 -45.68 22.40
CA ALA A 7 -42.64 -45.63 23.47
C ALA A 7 -42.38 -44.15 23.82
N GLY A 8 -42.71 -43.75 25.05
CA GLY A 8 -42.40 -42.42 25.56
C GLY A 8 -40.91 -42.26 25.83
N LEU A 9 -40.38 -41.04 25.65
CA LEU A 9 -39.02 -40.69 26.05
C LEU A 9 -38.88 -40.74 27.57
N THR A 10 -37.81 -41.36 28.05
CA THR A 10 -37.43 -41.28 29.46
C THR A 10 -36.81 -39.91 29.77
N LEU A 11 -36.90 -39.47 31.03
CA LEU A 11 -36.26 -38.24 31.48
C LEU A 11 -34.75 -38.23 31.20
N VAL A 12 -34.10 -39.39 31.35
CA VAL A 12 -32.66 -39.56 31.11
C VAL A 12 -32.34 -39.36 29.62
N GLU A 13 -33.11 -39.95 28.71
CA GLU A 13 -32.92 -39.74 27.27
C GLU A 13 -33.09 -38.27 26.88
N LEU A 14 -34.05 -37.56 27.49
CA LEU A 14 -34.22 -36.12 27.26
C LEU A 14 -33.03 -35.31 27.78
N MET A 15 -32.48 -35.65 28.95
CA MET A 15 -31.29 -34.99 29.49
C MET A 15 -30.06 -35.24 28.62
N VAL A 16 -29.87 -36.46 28.14
CA VAL A 16 -28.76 -36.80 27.24
C VAL A 16 -28.92 -36.07 25.90
N ALA A 17 -30.13 -36.06 25.33
CA ALA A 17 -30.40 -35.37 24.08
C ALA A 17 -30.16 -33.86 24.18
N THR A 18 -30.59 -33.22 25.28
CA THR A 18 -30.35 -31.78 25.50
C THR A 18 -28.86 -31.49 25.74
N LEU A 19 -28.15 -32.34 26.47
CA LEU A 19 -26.70 -32.19 26.68
C LEU A 19 -25.93 -32.31 25.35
N LEU A 20 -26.30 -33.26 24.50
CA LEU A 20 -25.71 -33.40 23.16
C LEU A 20 -26.07 -32.21 22.25
N ALA A 21 -27.31 -31.70 22.32
CA ALA A 21 -27.72 -30.51 21.58
C ALA A 21 -26.93 -29.27 22.02
N LEU A 22 -26.71 -29.08 23.32
CA LEU A 22 -25.90 -27.98 23.85
C LEU A 22 -24.42 -28.13 23.49
N ALA A 23 -23.86 -29.34 23.57
CA ALA A 23 -22.48 -29.60 23.19
C ALA A 23 -22.24 -29.34 21.69
N THR A 24 -23.16 -29.77 20.83
CA THR A 24 -23.10 -29.49 19.39
C THR A 24 -23.24 -27.99 19.10
N MET A 25 -24.20 -27.31 19.74
CA MET A 25 -24.36 -25.86 19.61
C MET A 25 -23.11 -25.09 20.06
N ALA A 26 -22.49 -25.49 21.16
CA ALA A 26 -21.24 -24.91 21.64
C ALA A 26 -20.10 -25.12 20.64
N ALA A 27 -19.97 -26.31 20.06
CA ALA A 27 -18.96 -26.62 19.05
C ALA A 27 -19.16 -25.78 17.77
N PHE A 28 -20.40 -25.66 17.27
CA PHE A 28 -20.71 -24.80 16.12
C PHE A 28 -20.43 -23.33 16.42
N THR A 29 -20.76 -22.86 17.63
CA THR A 29 -20.50 -21.48 18.03
C THR A 29 -18.99 -21.20 18.06
N ALA A 30 -18.19 -22.09 18.65
CA ALA A 30 -16.74 -21.97 18.68
C ALA A 30 -16.10 -22.03 17.28
N LEU A 31 -16.65 -22.85 16.39
CA LEU A 31 -16.23 -22.90 15.00
C LEU A 31 -16.52 -21.58 14.28
N LEU A 32 -17.74 -21.05 14.43
CA LEU A 32 -18.15 -19.79 13.80
C LEU A 32 -17.30 -18.61 14.29
N THR A 33 -17.04 -18.50 15.60
CA THR A 33 -16.18 -17.42 16.13
C THR A 33 -14.77 -17.51 15.58
N THR A 34 -14.21 -18.72 15.47
CA THR A 34 -12.89 -18.95 14.89
C THR A 34 -12.84 -18.51 13.42
N ILE A 35 -13.86 -18.87 12.64
CA ILE A 35 -13.97 -18.47 11.22
C ILE A 35 -14.08 -16.96 11.09
N LEU A 36 -14.89 -16.29 11.93
CA LEU A 36 -15.06 -14.84 11.88
C LEU A 36 -13.76 -14.10 12.20
N VAL A 37 -13.03 -14.52 13.24
CA VAL A 37 -11.72 -13.93 13.57
C VAL A 37 -10.72 -14.14 12.44
N ALA A 38 -10.68 -15.34 11.84
CA ALA A 38 -9.80 -15.61 10.71
C ALA A 38 -10.15 -14.74 9.48
N ARG A 39 -11.44 -14.52 9.22
CA ARG A 39 -11.92 -13.67 8.11
C ARG A 39 -11.55 -12.20 8.31
N LEU A 40 -11.69 -11.68 9.54
CA LEU A 40 -11.31 -10.30 9.85
C LEU A 40 -9.82 -10.08 9.65
N ARG A 41 -8.97 -10.98 10.17
CA ARG A 41 -7.51 -10.91 9.96
C ARG A 41 -7.14 -10.96 8.47
N ALA A 42 -7.78 -11.86 7.71
CA ALA A 42 -7.53 -11.95 6.28
C ALA A 42 -7.96 -10.68 5.52
N ALA A 43 -9.05 -10.04 5.93
CA ALA A 43 -9.50 -8.78 5.35
C ALA A 43 -8.50 -7.65 5.61
N GLU A 44 -8.00 -7.53 6.85
CA GLU A 44 -7.01 -6.50 7.20
C GLU A 44 -5.68 -6.67 6.45
N VAL A 45 -5.19 -7.91 6.31
CA VAL A 45 -4.01 -8.21 5.47
C VAL A 45 -4.24 -7.77 4.02
N ALA A 46 -5.42 -8.06 3.47
CA ALA A 46 -5.77 -7.71 2.10
C ALA A 46 -5.87 -6.19 1.91
N GLU A 47 -6.47 -5.47 2.87
CA GLU A 47 -6.59 -4.02 2.86
C GLU A 47 -5.22 -3.35 2.90
N ALA A 48 -4.34 -3.77 3.81
CA ALA A 48 -2.96 -3.27 3.90
C ALA A 48 -2.18 -3.52 2.59
N GLY A 49 -2.35 -4.70 2.00
CA GLY A 49 -1.77 -5.05 0.70
C GLY A 49 -2.27 -4.18 -0.45
N MET A 50 -3.59 -3.96 -0.54
CA MET A 50 -4.18 -3.09 -1.57
C MET A 50 -3.78 -1.63 -1.39
N ALA A 51 -3.69 -1.14 -0.15
CA ALA A 51 -3.24 0.22 0.13
C ALA A 51 -1.78 0.42 -0.30
N ALA A 52 -0.88 -0.51 0.03
CA ALA A 52 0.52 -0.46 -0.41
C ALA A 52 0.65 -0.57 -1.94
N ALA A 53 -0.13 -1.45 -2.58
CA ALA A 53 -0.18 -1.56 -4.04
C ALA A 53 -0.65 -0.26 -4.70
N GLY A 54 -1.72 0.35 -4.17
CA GLY A 54 -2.26 1.63 -4.65
C GLY A 54 -1.27 2.78 -4.49
N ALA A 55 -0.53 2.83 -3.38
CA ALA A 55 0.53 3.81 -3.17
C ALA A 55 1.66 3.67 -4.20
N ILE A 56 2.12 2.44 -4.48
CA ILE A 56 3.14 2.18 -5.51
C ILE A 56 2.62 2.60 -6.88
N ASP A 57 1.41 2.20 -7.25
CA ASP A 57 0.80 2.51 -8.53
C ASP A 57 0.64 4.03 -8.74
N GLN A 58 0.28 4.77 -7.67
CA GLN A 58 0.25 6.22 -7.69
C GLN A 58 1.63 6.84 -7.92
N ILE A 59 2.67 6.39 -7.22
CA ILE A 59 4.05 6.86 -7.45
C ILE A 59 4.50 6.57 -8.88
N VAL A 60 4.24 5.36 -9.37
CA VAL A 60 4.64 4.94 -10.72
C VAL A 60 3.96 5.80 -11.79
N ARG A 61 2.67 6.15 -11.62
CA ARG A 61 1.98 7.06 -12.52
C ARG A 61 2.62 8.45 -12.54
N ASP A 62 2.88 9.02 -11.37
CA ASP A 62 3.48 10.36 -11.28
C ASP A 62 4.90 10.37 -11.85
N VAL A 63 5.68 9.30 -11.63
CA VAL A 63 7.02 9.12 -12.24
C VAL A 63 6.95 9.00 -13.76
N ARG A 64 5.89 8.39 -14.30
CA ARG A 64 5.69 8.30 -15.76
C ARG A 64 5.34 9.64 -16.39
N LEU A 65 4.59 10.48 -15.67
CA LEU A 65 4.21 11.83 -16.10
C LEU A 65 5.33 12.86 -15.95
N ALA A 66 6.25 12.63 -15.01
CA ALA A 66 7.40 13.49 -14.80
C ALA A 66 8.20 13.70 -16.10
N GLY A 67 8.66 14.94 -16.31
CA GLY A 67 9.39 15.36 -17.50
C GLY A 67 8.51 15.53 -18.73
N TYR A 68 7.17 15.51 -18.60
CA TYR A 68 6.30 15.99 -19.66
C TYR A 68 6.60 17.45 -19.98
N ASP A 69 6.81 17.74 -21.27
CA ASP A 69 7.36 18.99 -21.78
C ASP A 69 6.79 19.30 -23.18
N PRO A 70 5.51 19.72 -23.27
CA PRO A 70 4.88 20.04 -24.54
C PRO A 70 5.49 21.30 -25.19
N ALA A 71 6.12 22.19 -24.42
CA ALA A 71 6.78 23.39 -24.92
C ALA A 71 8.22 23.15 -25.42
N ALA A 72 8.76 21.93 -25.24
CA ALA A 72 10.13 21.54 -25.58
C ALA A 72 11.21 22.45 -24.98
N ARG A 73 11.06 22.82 -23.69
CA ARG A 73 11.98 23.71 -22.97
C ARG A 73 13.01 23.00 -22.09
N GLY A 74 13.00 21.68 -22.09
CA GLY A 74 13.89 20.83 -21.31
C GLY A 74 13.45 20.66 -19.87
N ILE A 75 12.15 20.39 -19.63
CA ILE A 75 11.63 20.20 -18.28
C ILE A 75 12.34 19.02 -17.58
N VAL A 76 12.86 19.30 -16.39
CA VAL A 76 13.54 18.30 -15.57
C VAL A 76 12.50 17.48 -14.82
N GLY A 77 12.34 16.21 -15.20
CA GLY A 77 11.37 15.32 -14.57
C GLY A 77 11.64 14.99 -13.10
N ILE A 78 12.92 14.81 -12.73
CA ILE A 78 13.32 14.55 -11.33
C ILE A 78 14.28 15.67 -10.92
N SER A 79 13.77 16.65 -10.16
CA SER A 79 14.55 17.83 -9.75
C SER A 79 15.34 17.58 -8.45
N ALA A 80 14.84 16.70 -7.58
CA ALA A 80 15.54 16.26 -6.38
C ALA A 80 15.30 14.78 -6.10
N ALA A 81 16.37 14.07 -5.77
CA ALA A 81 16.36 12.65 -5.45
C ALA A 81 17.02 12.42 -4.08
N SER A 82 16.42 11.54 -3.28
CA SER A 82 16.98 11.04 -2.03
C SER A 82 16.47 9.62 -1.77
N ALA A 83 17.11 8.91 -0.83
CA ALA A 83 16.68 7.55 -0.47
C ALA A 83 15.25 7.49 0.11
N THR A 84 14.71 8.59 0.64
CA THR A 84 13.40 8.63 1.32
C THR A 84 12.50 9.74 0.78
N GLY A 85 12.75 10.21 -0.44
CA GLY A 85 11.93 11.23 -1.07
C GLY A 85 12.41 11.64 -2.45
N VAL A 86 11.46 12.11 -3.27
CA VAL A 86 11.69 12.55 -4.64
C VAL A 86 10.80 13.76 -4.94
N VAL A 87 11.32 14.70 -5.72
CA VAL A 87 10.56 15.81 -6.30
C VAL A 87 10.46 15.59 -7.80
N LEU A 88 9.23 15.51 -8.27
CA LEU A 88 8.85 15.30 -9.66
C LEU A 88 8.31 16.61 -10.24
N GLY A 89 8.67 16.89 -11.49
CA GLY A 89 8.21 18.07 -12.24
C GLY A 89 7.67 17.68 -13.61
N ALA A 90 6.60 18.34 -14.05
CA ALA A 90 6.02 18.21 -15.38
C ALA A 90 5.33 19.53 -15.78
N ASP A 91 5.48 19.97 -17.02
CA ASP A 91 4.76 21.13 -17.58
C ASP A 91 3.40 20.67 -18.10
N LEU A 92 2.38 20.71 -17.24
CA LEU A 92 1.06 20.15 -17.55
C LEU A 92 0.18 21.16 -18.27
N ASP A 93 0.40 22.46 -18.04
CA ASP A 93 -0.37 23.54 -18.68
C ASP A 93 0.26 24.04 -20.00
N GLY A 94 1.48 23.63 -20.31
CA GLY A 94 2.18 24.01 -21.54
C GLY A 94 2.76 25.41 -21.51
N SER A 95 2.89 26.02 -20.33
CA SER A 95 3.56 27.30 -20.14
C SER A 95 5.07 27.21 -20.39
N GLY A 96 5.62 26.00 -20.28
CA GLY A 96 7.02 25.74 -20.52
C GLY A 96 7.93 25.92 -19.31
N ASP A 97 7.34 26.04 -18.12
CA ASP A 97 8.01 26.02 -16.83
C ASP A 97 7.22 25.11 -15.86
N VAL A 98 7.84 24.66 -14.76
CA VAL A 98 7.12 23.89 -13.71
C VAL A 98 6.69 24.86 -12.61
N ASN A 99 5.39 24.98 -12.36
CA ASN A 99 4.88 25.75 -11.23
C ASN A 99 4.93 24.93 -9.92
N PRO A 100 5.75 25.32 -8.93
CA PRO A 100 5.92 24.57 -7.67
C PRO A 100 4.71 24.66 -6.72
N THR A 101 3.69 25.43 -7.08
CA THR A 101 2.47 25.60 -6.29
C THR A 101 1.26 24.87 -6.86
N SER A 102 1.37 24.27 -8.05
CA SER A 102 0.30 23.54 -8.73
C SER A 102 0.56 22.03 -8.77
N GLU A 103 -0.30 21.28 -9.47
CA GLU A 103 -0.13 19.84 -9.75
C GLU A 103 1.09 19.48 -10.61
N GLU A 104 1.79 20.48 -11.15
CA GLU A 104 3.00 20.30 -11.95
C GLU A 104 4.21 19.87 -11.13
N GLN A 105 4.17 20.10 -9.82
CA GLN A 105 5.17 19.61 -8.87
C GLN A 105 4.56 18.61 -7.90
N ILE A 106 5.12 17.40 -7.90
CA ILE A 106 4.73 16.34 -6.97
C ILE A 106 5.93 15.94 -6.13
N THR A 107 5.78 15.97 -4.81
CA THR A 107 6.83 15.54 -3.87
C THR A 107 6.35 14.34 -3.07
N TYR A 108 7.18 13.30 -3.03
CA TYR A 108 7.01 12.17 -2.12
C TYR A 108 8.02 12.24 -0.99
N ARG A 109 7.57 12.07 0.24
CA ARG A 109 8.42 11.98 1.43
C ARG A 109 7.69 11.33 2.60
N THR A 110 8.42 10.90 3.61
CA THR A 110 7.81 10.51 4.89
C THR A 110 7.54 11.71 5.81
N ALA A 111 6.47 11.65 6.59
CA ALA A 111 6.16 12.57 7.67
C ALA A 111 6.12 11.86 9.03
N ASN A 112 5.83 12.63 10.11
CA ASN A 112 5.54 12.13 11.46
C ASN A 112 6.58 11.13 11.99
N GLY A 113 7.86 11.48 11.94
CA GLY A 113 8.94 10.59 12.42
C GLY A 113 9.21 9.36 11.53
N GLY A 114 8.63 9.29 10.33
CA GLY A 114 8.94 8.28 9.32
C GLY A 114 7.87 7.21 9.11
N ASP A 115 6.70 7.33 9.74
CA ASP A 115 5.64 6.30 9.70
C ASP A 115 4.60 6.47 8.59
N THR A 116 4.50 7.67 8.02
CA THR A 116 3.45 8.03 7.06
C THR A 116 4.10 8.51 5.77
N LEU A 117 3.82 7.85 4.65
CA LEU A 117 4.15 8.33 3.31
C LEU A 117 3.19 9.44 2.92
N GLN A 118 3.73 10.58 2.51
CA GLN A 118 2.96 11.71 1.98
C GLN A 118 3.22 11.89 0.49
N ARG A 119 2.15 12.24 -0.21
CA ARG A 119 2.17 12.82 -1.55
C ARG A 119 1.81 14.29 -1.43
N ILE A 120 2.71 15.17 -1.83
CA ILE A 120 2.50 16.61 -1.84
C ILE A 120 2.31 17.04 -3.29
N VAL A 121 1.22 17.74 -3.56
CA VAL A 121 0.86 18.27 -4.87
C VAL A 121 0.89 19.78 -4.79
N GLY A 122 1.89 20.40 -5.40
CA GLY A 122 2.20 21.80 -5.18
C GLY A 122 2.42 22.09 -3.69
N GLN A 123 1.46 22.76 -3.06
CA GLN A 123 1.48 23.07 -1.62
C GLN A 123 0.54 22.20 -0.77
N GLN A 124 -0.22 21.29 -1.37
CA GLN A 124 -1.17 20.44 -0.67
C GLN A 124 -0.52 19.12 -0.25
N SER A 125 -0.51 18.80 1.04
CA SER A 125 -0.01 17.52 1.55
C SER A 125 -1.13 16.52 1.77
N LEU A 126 -1.01 15.33 1.18
CA LEU A 126 -1.97 14.24 1.27
C LEU A 126 -1.28 13.00 1.87
N PRO A 127 -1.79 12.43 2.98
CA PRO A 127 -1.31 11.13 3.45
C PRO A 127 -1.69 10.06 2.42
N LEU A 128 -0.71 9.26 2.00
CA LEU A 128 -0.90 8.22 0.99
C LEU A 128 -0.91 6.82 1.60
N LEU A 129 -0.05 6.58 2.58
CA LEU A 129 0.06 5.29 3.26
C LEU A 129 0.59 5.48 4.68
N SER A 130 -0.04 4.85 5.65
CA SER A 130 0.35 4.88 7.06
C SER A 130 1.01 3.55 7.47
N ASP A 131 1.46 3.48 8.72
CA ASP A 131 2.04 2.28 9.33
C ASP A 131 3.30 1.76 8.66
N LEU A 132 4.08 2.65 8.05
CA LEU A 132 5.41 2.30 7.54
C LEU A 132 6.30 1.82 8.68
N ALA A 133 6.97 0.69 8.46
CA ALA A 133 8.06 0.24 9.31
C ALA A 133 9.20 1.29 9.34
N PRO A 134 10.03 1.33 10.39
CA PRO A 134 11.21 2.18 10.40
C PRO A 134 12.08 1.97 9.14
N GLY A 135 12.30 3.02 8.36
CA GLY A 135 13.00 2.93 7.07
C GLY A 135 12.26 2.11 6.01
N GLY A 136 10.94 1.99 6.16
CA GLY A 136 10.04 1.23 5.31
C GLY A 136 9.62 1.94 4.03
N PHE A 137 10.02 3.19 3.82
CA PHE A 137 9.95 3.84 2.50
C PHE A 137 11.37 4.03 1.99
N ARG A 138 11.67 3.42 0.83
CA ARG A 138 12.96 3.59 0.16
C ARG A 138 12.78 3.80 -1.33
N LEU A 139 13.59 4.70 -1.88
CA LEU A 139 13.67 4.99 -3.30
C LEU A 139 15.07 4.66 -3.81
N GLY A 140 15.12 3.98 -4.94
CA GLY A 140 16.32 3.82 -5.76
C GLY A 140 16.13 4.52 -7.09
N TYR A 141 17.23 4.87 -7.74
CA TYR A 141 17.22 5.62 -8.99
C TYR A 141 18.12 4.92 -9.99
N LEU A 142 17.63 4.73 -11.21
CA LEU A 142 18.39 4.11 -12.29
C LEU A 142 18.57 5.11 -13.41
N ASP A 143 19.74 5.12 -14.06
CA ASP A 143 19.98 5.90 -15.27
C ASP A 143 19.37 5.25 -16.53
N ALA A 144 19.72 5.77 -17.71
CA ALA A 144 19.20 5.29 -18.99
C ALA A 144 19.58 3.84 -19.31
N ASP A 145 20.77 3.44 -18.85
CA ASP A 145 21.36 2.13 -19.07
C ASP A 145 20.93 1.12 -17.98
N GLY A 146 20.15 1.59 -16.99
CA GLY A 146 19.66 0.78 -15.88
C GLY A 146 20.67 0.64 -14.74
N VAL A 147 21.72 1.45 -14.72
CA VAL A 147 22.72 1.48 -13.65
C VAL A 147 22.16 2.25 -12.47
N GLU A 148 22.33 1.70 -11.27
CA GLU A 148 21.90 2.34 -10.04
C GLU A 148 22.75 3.57 -9.73
N LEU A 149 22.07 4.68 -9.45
CA LEU A 149 22.66 5.96 -9.11
C LEU A 149 22.67 6.14 -7.60
N ASP A 150 23.75 6.68 -7.06
CA ASP A 150 23.74 7.25 -5.72
C ASP A 150 22.96 8.57 -5.76
N PRO A 151 21.80 8.69 -5.09
CA PRO A 151 20.99 9.90 -5.12
C PRO A 151 21.69 11.11 -4.47
N GLN A 152 22.76 10.92 -3.71
CA GLN A 152 23.56 12.02 -3.14
C GLN A 152 24.67 12.50 -4.08
N ALA A 153 24.95 11.77 -5.16
CA ALA A 153 25.98 12.17 -6.12
C ALA A 153 25.55 13.40 -6.94
N PRO A 154 26.47 14.34 -7.24
CA PRO A 154 26.17 15.49 -8.08
C PRO A 154 25.62 15.06 -9.45
N GLY A 155 24.48 15.64 -9.86
CA GLY A 155 23.84 15.35 -11.15
C GLY A 155 23.00 14.08 -11.19
N ALA A 156 22.94 13.28 -10.12
CA ALA A 156 22.16 12.03 -10.09
C ALA A 156 20.67 12.24 -10.40
N SER A 157 20.04 13.27 -9.83
CA SER A 157 18.62 13.60 -10.10
C SER A 157 18.35 13.82 -11.58
N ALA A 158 19.21 14.62 -12.24
CA ALA A 158 19.08 14.92 -13.66
C ALA A 158 19.41 13.72 -14.56
N ALA A 159 20.25 12.79 -14.09
CA ALA A 159 20.60 11.55 -14.77
C ALA A 159 19.54 10.44 -14.60
N ALA A 160 18.73 10.46 -13.54
CA ALA A 160 17.72 9.44 -13.27
C ALA A 160 16.68 9.30 -14.39
N ARG A 161 16.45 8.07 -14.83
CA ARG A 161 15.50 7.63 -15.88
C ARG A 161 14.38 6.75 -15.31
N ALA A 162 14.64 6.06 -14.21
CA ALA A 162 13.63 5.28 -13.49
C ALA A 162 13.78 5.45 -11.97
N VAL A 163 12.67 5.25 -11.28
CA VAL A 163 12.58 5.23 -9.81
C VAL A 163 12.10 3.85 -9.39
N THR A 164 12.85 3.19 -8.53
CA THR A 164 12.42 1.99 -7.83
C THR A 164 11.87 2.39 -6.46
N VAL A 165 10.77 1.76 -6.05
CA VAL A 165 10.08 2.05 -4.80
C VAL A 165 10.02 0.78 -4.00
N GLU A 166 10.36 0.90 -2.72
CA GLU A 166 10.14 -0.15 -1.74
C GLU A 166 9.30 0.39 -0.59
N LEU A 167 8.23 -0.34 -0.27
CA LEU A 167 7.36 -0.10 0.87
C LEU A 167 7.41 -1.28 1.83
N ALA A 168 7.54 -1.00 3.12
CA ALA A 168 7.43 -1.97 4.19
C ALA A 168 6.50 -1.43 5.28
N LEU A 169 5.43 -2.17 5.56
CA LEU A 169 4.47 -1.90 6.63
C LEU A 169 4.85 -2.67 7.89
N ARG A 170 4.55 -2.09 9.05
CA ARG A 170 4.76 -2.72 10.36
C ARG A 170 3.90 -3.97 10.49
N ALA A 171 4.38 -4.91 11.30
CA ALA A 171 3.50 -5.93 11.84
C ALA A 171 2.55 -5.30 12.86
N THR A 172 1.33 -5.79 12.90
CA THR A 172 0.30 -5.48 13.89
C THR A 172 -0.14 -6.77 14.57
N ASP A 173 -1.07 -6.69 15.53
CA ASP A 173 -1.65 -7.88 16.16
C ASP A 173 -2.48 -8.72 15.18
N THR A 174 -2.83 -8.16 14.02
CA THR A 174 -3.74 -8.75 13.04
C THR A 174 -3.04 -9.21 11.77
N HIS A 175 -1.89 -8.61 11.42
CA HIS A 175 -1.08 -9.04 10.28
C HIS A 175 0.43 -8.97 10.53
N ALA A 176 1.18 -9.86 9.87
CA ALA A 176 2.63 -9.79 9.81
C ALA A 176 3.12 -8.54 9.04
N ALA A 177 4.40 -8.23 9.15
CA ALA A 177 5.01 -7.17 8.36
C ALA A 177 4.87 -7.48 6.85
N LEU A 178 4.45 -6.48 6.09
CA LEU A 178 4.28 -6.57 4.64
C LEU A 178 5.40 -5.81 3.95
N ARG A 179 5.96 -6.35 2.86
CA ARG A 179 6.93 -5.63 2.02
C ARG A 179 6.56 -5.75 0.56
N MET A 180 6.59 -4.63 -0.15
CA MET A 180 6.26 -4.54 -1.56
C MET A 180 7.29 -3.70 -2.30
N ARG A 181 7.51 -4.02 -3.58
CA ARG A 181 8.41 -3.30 -4.47
C ARG A 181 7.71 -2.97 -5.77
N GLY A 182 8.04 -1.82 -6.34
CA GLY A 182 7.60 -1.39 -7.66
C GLY A 182 8.65 -0.54 -8.34
N ALA A 183 8.43 -0.22 -9.61
CA ALA A 183 9.31 0.67 -10.37
C ALA A 183 8.52 1.44 -11.42
N GLY A 184 8.88 2.72 -11.60
CA GLY A 184 8.37 3.59 -12.65
C GLY A 184 9.50 4.11 -13.50
N ARG A 185 9.29 4.22 -14.82
CA ARG A 185 10.23 4.81 -15.76
C ARG A 185 9.60 6.08 -16.34
N LEU A 186 10.40 7.13 -16.47
CA LEU A 186 10.01 8.36 -17.16
C LEU A 186 9.67 8.03 -18.62
N LEU A 187 8.54 8.53 -19.13
CA LEU A 187 8.08 8.24 -20.50
C LEU A 187 8.62 9.23 -21.54
N ASN A 188 8.81 10.49 -21.15
CA ASN A 188 9.19 11.54 -22.08
C ASN A 188 10.70 11.75 -22.04
N ARG A 189 11.40 11.26 -23.07
CA ARG A 189 12.74 11.66 -23.51
C ARG A 189 12.91 11.38 -25.00
#